data_AF-A0A847X5R9-F1
#
_entry.id   AF-A0A847X5R9-F1
#
_cell.length_a   1.000
_cell.length_b   1.000
_cell.length_c   1.000
_cell.angle_alpha   90.00
_cell.angle_beta   90.00
_cell.angle_gamma   90.00
#
_symmetry.space_group_name_H-M   'P 1'
#
loop_
_entity.id
_entity.type
_entity.pdbx_description
1 polymer ?
#
loop_
_entity_poly.entity_id
_entity_poly.type
_entity_poly.pdbx_seq_one_letter_code
_entity_poly.pdbx_strand_id
1 'polypeptide(L)'
;MKLINKIALSLMIGSAAVVSEPSFAQNLNATYIKGSTIKETSNLSDAYLFDEVENLFLVSAEDYADALTGGVLAGEKNGSILYVKNGKIDSLGYKRIRQAQNVYAVGGEKAVPDNVVKNIKNFKGRISGSTRYETGVEVARTLGQNRNILIASGENFPDALAASALAIEKDMNIILARKAELSESSRKYLQANKDKLVYFVGGEAAVSNAVKEEIFSVMGKDKKELNNFILFGKNRYETSKAVAEAFGPSKSAILADGGDYKDALLSSALSAQKKAPVFLISGPSQLNDLEKTLADRKVDSLYALSTGENFKLSSLEEVASTLSGEEVAITDTVGKIVSKTSPKAEEIPSQSLSGWAGKDLEVKSGADASYRTVGRLPKGSKVSGKIINGYLHIEFDGSMRYVPVSGISKTEVKVENSYTTPSGENFVYKKAMNVVATAYNESGTYPTASGTYPKRGTIAVDPRVIPMGTLMYVEGYGFGRAEDTGGAIKGNKIDVYMNSNREAYQWGRKQVRIFIIK
;
A
#
# COMPACT_ATOMS: atom_id res chain seq x y z
N MET A 1 11.12 -57.63 37.82
CA MET A 1 10.50 -56.28 37.76
C MET A 1 11.56 -55.33 37.20
N LYS A 2 11.20 -54.63 36.12
CA LYS A 2 12.02 -53.97 35.08
C LYS A 2 13.05 -52.97 35.64
N LEU A 3 14.32 -52.92 35.22
CA LEU A 3 14.99 -52.72 33.92
C LEU A 3 15.51 -51.27 33.79
N ILE A 4 16.83 -51.20 33.63
CA ILE A 4 17.73 -50.07 33.36
C ILE A 4 17.36 -49.34 32.05
N ASN A 5 17.52 -48.01 32.00
CA ASN A 5 18.14 -47.22 30.91
C ASN A 5 17.80 -45.72 31.06
N LYS A 6 18.51 -44.71 30.53
CA LYS A 6 19.87 -44.44 30.00
C LYS A 6 19.74 -43.04 29.33
N ILE A 7 20.88 -42.41 29.03
CA ILE A 7 21.09 -41.39 27.98
C ILE A 7 21.07 -39.93 28.45
N ALA A 8 22.28 -39.41 28.67
CA ALA A 8 22.64 -38.06 28.30
C ALA A 8 22.72 -37.97 26.76
N LEU A 9 22.09 -36.95 26.16
CA LEU A 9 22.37 -36.54 24.79
C LEU A 9 22.27 -35.03 24.66
N SER A 10 23.40 -34.43 24.26
CA SER A 10 23.58 -33.06 23.81
C SER A 10 22.59 -32.67 22.72
N LEU A 11 22.03 -31.46 22.78
CA LEU A 11 21.46 -30.78 21.61
C LEU A 11 21.78 -29.28 21.63
N MET A 12 22.75 -28.95 20.77
CA MET A 12 22.76 -27.84 19.80
C MET A 12 22.03 -26.56 20.21
N ILE A 13 22.83 -25.52 20.41
CA ILE A 13 22.45 -24.11 20.35
C ILE A 13 21.89 -23.84 18.95
N GLY A 14 20.57 -23.88 18.82
CA GLY A 14 19.85 -23.23 17.73
C GLY A 14 19.43 -21.85 18.21
N SER A 15 20.09 -20.80 17.73
CA SER A 15 19.63 -19.43 17.87
C SER A 15 18.28 -19.29 17.15
N ALA A 16 17.19 -19.61 17.84
CA ALA A 16 15.88 -19.12 17.44
C ALA A 16 15.94 -17.60 17.59
N ALA A 17 15.92 -16.89 16.47
CA ALA A 17 15.59 -15.49 16.48
C ALA A 17 14.24 -15.38 17.18
N VAL A 18 14.25 -14.83 18.40
CA VAL A 18 13.05 -14.41 19.10
C VAL A 18 12.47 -13.29 18.26
N VAL A 19 11.56 -13.64 17.35
CA VAL A 19 10.62 -12.68 16.81
C VAL A 19 9.71 -12.38 17.99
N SER A 20 9.97 -11.28 18.68
CA SER A 20 9.11 -10.81 19.75
C SER A 20 7.71 -10.61 19.16
N GLU A 21 6.74 -11.41 19.61
CA GLU A 21 5.34 -11.17 19.31
C GLU A 21 4.98 -9.76 19.80
N PRO A 22 4.16 -8.99 19.04
CA PRO A 22 3.68 -7.70 19.50
C PRO A 22 2.93 -7.92 20.81
N SER A 23 3.37 -7.25 21.88
CA SER A 23 2.70 -7.29 23.18
C SER A 23 1.33 -6.62 23.05
N PHE A 24 0.26 -7.42 22.97
CA PHE A 24 -1.11 -6.91 22.94
C PHE A 24 -1.44 -6.14 24.22
N ALA A 25 -2.14 -5.01 24.07
CA ALA A 25 -2.46 -4.13 25.18
C ALA A 25 -3.69 -4.67 25.93
N GLN A 26 -3.49 -5.25 27.11
CA GLN A 26 -4.55 -5.80 27.97
C GLN A 26 -5.61 -4.77 28.44
N ASN A 27 -5.48 -3.48 28.11
CA ASN A 27 -6.41 -2.40 28.48
C ASN A 27 -6.47 -1.32 27.40
N LEU A 28 -6.95 -1.65 26.20
CA LEU A 28 -7.18 -0.66 25.15
C LEU A 28 -8.48 0.12 25.42
N ASN A 29 -8.36 1.44 25.56
CA ASN A 29 -9.52 2.34 25.60
C ASN A 29 -9.82 2.85 24.19
N ALA A 30 -11.02 2.58 23.67
CA ALA A 30 -11.45 3.08 22.36
C ALA A 30 -12.63 4.06 22.50
N THR A 31 -12.48 5.27 21.96
CA THR A 31 -13.52 6.31 21.98
C THR A 31 -13.87 6.76 20.57
N TYR A 32 -15.17 6.74 20.24
CA TYR A 32 -15.70 7.20 18.97
C TYR A 32 -16.44 8.52 19.12
N ILE A 33 -15.89 9.59 18.53
CA ILE A 33 -16.45 10.94 18.53
C ILE A 33 -17.13 11.17 17.18
N LYS A 34 -18.44 10.93 17.11
CA LYS A 34 -19.23 11.07 15.89
C LYS A 34 -20.50 11.89 16.12
N GLY A 35 -20.69 12.91 15.27
CA GLY A 35 -21.98 13.55 15.04
C GLY A 35 -22.46 13.32 13.61
N SER A 36 -23.73 13.65 13.32
CA SER A 36 -24.30 13.54 11.96
C SER A 36 -23.76 14.61 11.02
N THR A 37 -23.17 15.66 11.58
CA THR A 37 -22.57 16.78 10.86
C THR A 37 -21.22 17.17 11.47
N ILE A 38 -20.41 17.94 10.73
CA ILE A 38 -19.17 18.55 11.25
C ILE A 38 -19.41 19.35 12.52
N LYS A 39 -20.56 20.03 12.60
CA LYS A 39 -20.89 20.90 13.73
C LYS A 39 -21.20 20.06 14.96
N GLU A 40 -22.06 19.06 14.83
CA GLU A 40 -22.36 18.13 15.92
C GLU A 40 -21.10 17.46 16.45
N THR A 41 -20.25 16.96 15.55
CA THR A 41 -18.98 16.31 15.90
C THR A 41 -18.03 17.28 16.62
N SER A 42 -17.91 18.51 16.12
CA SER A 42 -17.12 19.57 16.76
C SER A 42 -17.62 19.87 18.18
N ASN A 43 -18.95 19.92 18.39
CA ASN A 43 -19.51 20.21 19.71
C ASN A 43 -19.34 19.04 20.69
N LEU A 44 -19.45 17.80 20.21
CA LEU A 44 -19.16 16.60 21.00
C LEU A 44 -17.69 16.55 21.38
N SER A 45 -16.79 16.86 20.43
CA SER A 45 -15.36 16.96 20.69
C SER A 45 -15.06 18.03 21.74
N ASP A 46 -15.69 19.20 21.67
CA ASP A 46 -15.48 20.26 22.67
C ASP A 46 -15.94 19.83 24.06
N ALA A 47 -17.16 19.32 24.16
CA ALA A 47 -17.72 18.88 25.43
C ALA A 47 -16.93 17.71 26.05
N TYR A 48 -16.24 16.93 25.22
CA TYR A 48 -15.35 15.86 25.66
C TYR A 48 -13.99 16.36 26.17
N LEU A 49 -13.50 17.47 25.61
CA LEU A 49 -12.13 17.95 25.85
C LEU A 49 -12.05 19.08 26.88
N PHE A 50 -13.12 19.84 27.04
CA PHE A 50 -13.11 21.08 27.81
C PHE A 50 -14.32 21.16 28.74
N ASP A 51 -14.06 21.42 30.02
CA ASP A 51 -15.11 21.87 30.96
C ASP A 51 -15.58 23.29 30.59
N GLU A 52 -14.61 24.15 30.20
CA GLU A 52 -14.83 25.49 29.66
C GLU A 52 -13.83 25.75 28.52
N VAL A 53 -14.31 26.30 27.40
CA VAL A 53 -13.45 26.63 26.26
C VAL A 53 -12.81 27.99 26.49
N GLU A 54 -11.53 28.03 26.84
CA GLU A 54 -10.83 29.29 27.08
C GLU A 54 -10.76 30.15 25.80
N ASN A 55 -10.30 29.56 24.71
CA ASN A 55 -10.11 30.25 23.43
C ASN A 55 -10.90 29.55 22.30
N LEU A 56 -11.80 30.27 21.65
CA LEU A 56 -12.59 29.77 20.53
C LEU A 56 -12.19 30.49 19.23
N PHE A 57 -11.73 29.73 18.25
CA PHE A 57 -11.25 30.22 16.97
C PHE A 57 -12.27 29.97 15.87
N LEU A 58 -12.86 31.05 15.35
CA LEU A 58 -13.78 31.00 14.23
C LEU A 58 -12.98 30.87 12.93
N VAL A 59 -13.23 29.81 12.17
CA VAL A 59 -12.56 29.55 10.88
C VAL A 59 -13.61 29.29 9.80
N SER A 60 -13.27 29.50 8.53
CA SER A 60 -14.17 29.16 7.42
C SER A 60 -14.35 27.64 7.29
N ALA A 61 -15.58 27.22 6.98
CA ALA A 61 -15.91 25.85 6.62
C ALA A 61 -15.64 25.55 5.13
N GLU A 62 -15.12 26.53 4.37
CA GLU A 62 -14.93 26.52 2.92
C GLU A 62 -13.47 26.73 2.52
N ASP A 63 -12.74 27.61 3.24
CA ASP A 63 -11.30 27.84 3.04
C ASP A 63 -10.49 27.20 4.19
N TYR A 64 -10.01 25.99 3.93
CA TYR A 64 -9.41 25.12 4.94
C TYR A 64 -7.96 25.46 5.28
N ALA A 65 -7.28 26.27 4.48
CA ALA A 65 -5.91 26.67 4.75
C ALA A 65 -5.81 27.46 6.07
N ASP A 66 -6.80 28.32 6.32
CA ASP A 66 -6.95 29.07 7.57
C ASP A 66 -7.35 28.14 8.73
N ALA A 67 -8.15 27.10 8.46
CA ALA A 67 -8.51 26.09 9.46
C ALA A 67 -7.34 25.19 9.87
N LEU A 68 -6.44 24.83 8.93
CA LEU A 68 -5.24 24.03 9.22
C LEU A 68 -4.31 24.77 10.17
N THR A 69 -3.96 26.02 9.85
CA THR A 69 -3.11 26.86 10.70
C THR A 69 -3.83 27.29 11.98
N GLY A 70 -5.14 27.59 11.90
CA GLY A 70 -6.00 27.86 13.04
C GLY A 70 -6.14 26.67 14.00
N GLY A 71 -6.02 25.44 13.52
CA GLY A 71 -6.03 24.24 14.36
C GLY A 71 -4.79 24.11 15.25
N VAL A 72 -3.62 24.48 14.73
CA VAL A 72 -2.40 24.58 15.56
C VAL A 72 -2.59 25.66 16.62
N LEU A 73 -3.12 26.83 16.21
CA LEU A 73 -3.42 27.91 17.15
C LEU A 73 -4.40 27.49 18.26
N ALA A 74 -5.44 26.75 17.91
CA ALA A 74 -6.40 26.20 18.86
C ALA A 74 -5.74 25.21 19.83
N GLY A 75 -4.95 24.25 19.33
CA GLY A 75 -4.26 23.27 20.16
C GLY A 75 -3.29 23.91 21.16
N GLU A 76 -2.51 24.89 20.71
CA GLU A 76 -1.48 25.60 21.50
C GLU A 76 -2.04 26.58 22.53
N LYS A 77 -3.26 27.09 22.30
CA LYS A 77 -3.91 28.08 23.16
C LYS A 77 -5.05 27.47 23.97
N ASN A 78 -4.98 26.18 24.28
CA ASN A 78 -6.01 25.47 25.06
C ASN A 78 -7.43 25.78 24.57
N GLY A 79 -7.59 25.72 23.25
CA GLY A 79 -8.75 26.23 22.56
C GLY A 79 -9.37 25.24 21.59
N SER A 80 -10.49 25.67 21.00
CA SER A 80 -11.22 24.90 20.00
C SER A 80 -11.52 25.72 18.75
N ILE A 81 -11.82 25.02 17.67
CA ILE A 81 -12.24 25.57 16.39
C ILE A 81 -13.76 25.54 16.28
N LEU A 82 -14.34 26.64 15.80
CA LEU A 82 -15.73 26.69 15.35
C LEU A 82 -15.79 27.08 13.88
N TYR A 83 -16.46 26.24 13.08
CA TYR A 83 -16.63 26.49 11.66
C TYR A 83 -17.76 27.47 11.35
N VAL A 84 -17.45 28.49 10.56
CA VAL A 84 -18.40 29.43 9.96
C VAL A 84 -18.68 28.97 8.55
N LYS A 85 -19.96 28.73 8.22
CA LYS A 85 -20.38 28.26 6.89
C LYS A 85 -21.30 29.27 6.23
N ASN A 86 -20.96 29.72 5.02
CA ASN A 86 -21.67 30.71 4.23
C ASN A 86 -21.93 32.00 5.03
N GLY A 87 -20.93 32.43 5.81
CA GLY A 87 -21.05 33.59 6.69
C GLY A 87 -22.09 33.43 7.81
N LYS A 88 -22.42 32.20 8.20
CA LYS A 88 -23.43 31.90 9.21
C LYS A 88 -22.91 30.92 10.26
N ILE A 89 -23.39 31.13 11.47
CA ILE A 89 -23.25 30.24 12.63
C ILE A 89 -24.67 29.89 13.08
N ASP A 90 -24.90 28.64 13.47
CA ASP A 90 -26.20 28.20 13.98
C ASP A 90 -26.34 28.44 15.50
N SER A 91 -27.50 28.08 16.04
CA SER A 91 -27.83 28.28 17.45
C SER A 91 -26.84 27.59 18.39
N LEU A 92 -26.33 26.42 18.01
CA LEU A 92 -25.38 25.65 18.81
C LEU A 92 -23.98 26.26 18.78
N GLY A 93 -23.55 26.76 17.62
CA GLY A 93 -22.32 27.54 17.53
C GLY A 93 -22.37 28.84 18.34
N TYR A 94 -23.50 29.56 18.32
CA TYR A 94 -23.68 30.72 19.19
C TYR A 94 -23.71 30.37 20.69
N LYS A 95 -24.15 29.15 21.05
CA LYS A 95 -24.04 28.67 22.43
C LYS A 95 -22.58 28.53 22.83
N ARG A 96 -21.74 27.90 21.99
CA ARG A 96 -20.28 27.78 22.22
C ARG A 96 -19.60 29.14 22.33
N ILE A 97 -19.94 30.08 21.45
CA ILE A 97 -19.44 31.46 21.52
C ILE A 97 -19.71 32.09 22.89
N ARG A 98 -20.91 31.91 23.46
CA ARG A 98 -21.26 32.45 24.79
C ARG A 98 -20.57 31.73 25.94
N GLN A 99 -20.18 30.47 25.75
CA GLN A 99 -19.49 29.66 26.76
C GLN A 99 -17.97 29.85 26.72
N ALA A 100 -17.42 30.40 25.63
CA ALA A 100 -15.99 30.65 25.52
C ALA A 100 -15.57 31.92 26.28
N GLN A 101 -14.35 31.97 26.80
CA GLN A 101 -13.84 33.20 27.43
C GLN A 101 -13.39 34.23 26.39
N ASN A 102 -12.71 33.76 25.35
CA ASN A 102 -12.15 34.58 24.28
C ASN A 102 -12.57 34.03 22.91
N VAL A 103 -13.00 34.90 22.01
CA VAL A 103 -13.35 34.52 20.63
C VAL A 103 -12.47 35.27 19.64
N TYR A 104 -11.85 34.55 18.72
CA TYR A 104 -11.02 35.10 17.65
C TYR A 104 -11.55 34.67 16.29
N ALA A 105 -11.37 35.51 15.27
CA ALA A 105 -11.57 35.09 13.88
C ALA A 105 -10.21 34.80 13.23
N VAL A 106 -10.06 33.65 12.58
CA VAL A 106 -8.87 33.32 11.78
C VAL A 106 -9.27 33.36 10.31
N GLY A 107 -8.55 34.16 9.54
CA GLY A 107 -8.89 34.47 8.15
C GLY A 107 -9.57 35.83 7.98
N GLY A 108 -9.54 36.34 6.75
CA GLY A 108 -10.11 37.64 6.40
C GLY A 108 -11.65 37.66 6.42
N GLU A 109 -12.25 38.82 6.09
CA GLU A 109 -13.71 39.00 6.07
C GLU A 109 -14.43 38.00 5.15
N LYS A 110 -13.80 37.58 4.04
CA LYS A 110 -14.37 36.54 3.16
C LYS A 110 -14.51 35.17 3.85
N ALA A 111 -13.61 34.84 4.77
CA ALA A 111 -13.61 33.56 5.50
C ALA A 111 -14.55 33.63 6.71
N VAL A 112 -14.43 34.69 7.51
CA VAL A 112 -15.29 34.94 8.67
C VAL A 112 -15.81 36.39 8.56
N PRO A 113 -17.03 36.60 8.05
CA PRO A 113 -17.55 37.95 7.81
C PRO A 113 -17.77 38.77 9.09
N ASP A 114 -17.64 40.09 8.99
CA ASP A 114 -17.76 41.01 10.13
C ASP A 114 -19.16 40.96 10.78
N ASN A 115 -20.20 40.66 10.00
CA ASN A 115 -21.55 40.48 10.53
C ASN A 115 -21.68 39.28 11.50
N VAL A 116 -20.77 38.30 11.42
CA VAL A 116 -20.71 37.14 12.34
C VAL A 116 -20.09 37.57 13.68
N VAL A 117 -19.05 38.39 13.65
CA VAL A 117 -18.27 38.75 14.84
C VAL A 117 -18.74 40.02 15.55
N LYS A 118 -19.39 40.96 14.85
CA LYS A 118 -19.73 42.30 15.38
C LYS A 118 -20.53 42.31 16.68
N ASN A 119 -21.31 41.26 16.94
CA ASN A 119 -22.19 41.15 18.11
C ASN A 119 -21.67 40.17 19.17
N ILE A 120 -20.45 39.65 19.00
CA ILE A 120 -19.83 38.71 19.94
C ILE A 120 -19.14 39.54 21.05
N LYS A 121 -19.72 39.55 22.26
CA LYS A 121 -19.24 40.38 23.38
C LYS A 121 -17.81 40.07 23.82
N ASN A 122 -17.40 38.82 23.72
CA ASN A 122 -16.10 38.28 24.08
C ASN A 122 -15.12 38.18 22.90
N PHE A 123 -15.39 38.90 21.80
CA PHE A 123 -14.50 38.94 20.65
C PHE A 123 -13.21 39.70 20.98
N LYS A 124 -12.06 39.07 20.71
CA LYS A 124 -10.73 39.59 21.04
C LYS A 124 -9.94 40.06 19.82
N GLY A 125 -10.37 39.69 18.62
CA GLY A 125 -9.78 40.21 17.38
C GLY A 125 -9.74 39.19 16.25
N ARG A 126 -9.19 39.64 15.12
CA ARG A 126 -9.02 38.87 13.90
C ARG A 126 -7.53 38.64 13.65
N ILE A 127 -7.17 37.41 13.31
CA ILE A 127 -5.84 37.00 12.87
C ILE A 127 -5.95 36.66 11.38
N SER A 128 -5.47 37.55 10.52
CA SER A 128 -5.68 37.43 9.08
C SER A 128 -4.63 38.18 8.29
N GLY A 129 -4.30 37.65 7.12
CA GLY A 129 -3.60 38.37 6.07
C GLY A 129 -4.46 38.57 4.82
N SER A 130 -3.88 39.19 3.79
CA SER A 130 -4.57 39.42 2.52
C SER A 130 -4.81 38.13 1.73
N THR A 131 -4.01 37.08 1.98
CA THR A 131 -4.23 35.73 1.45
C THR A 131 -3.96 34.69 2.54
N ARG A 132 -4.31 33.42 2.28
CA ARG A 132 -4.03 32.29 3.20
C ARG A 132 -2.56 32.17 3.59
N TYR A 133 -1.63 32.58 2.72
CA TYR A 133 -0.20 32.53 3.00
C TYR A 133 0.18 33.58 4.05
N GLU A 134 -0.31 34.82 3.91
CA GLU A 134 -0.14 35.85 4.93
C GLU A 134 -0.89 35.51 6.22
N THR A 135 -2.11 34.96 6.15
CA THR A 135 -2.85 34.51 7.35
C THR A 135 -2.04 33.48 8.13
N GLY A 136 -1.46 32.47 7.45
CA GLY A 136 -0.60 31.48 8.10
C GLY A 136 0.61 32.12 8.79
N VAL A 137 1.22 33.14 8.18
CA VAL A 137 2.30 33.92 8.80
C VAL A 137 1.81 34.72 10.02
N GLU A 138 0.62 35.34 9.99
CA GLU A 138 0.06 36.04 11.16
C GLU A 138 -0.29 35.10 12.31
N VAL A 139 -0.79 33.90 12.00
CA VAL A 139 -0.99 32.84 12.99
C VAL A 139 0.35 32.44 13.61
N ALA A 140 1.38 32.22 12.80
CA ALA A 140 2.72 31.89 13.27
C ALA A 140 3.33 33.00 14.17
N ARG A 141 3.08 34.28 13.87
CA ARG A 141 3.51 35.40 14.74
C ARG A 141 2.76 35.41 16.06
N THR A 142 1.47 35.07 16.06
CA THR A 142 0.62 34.99 17.26
C THR A 142 1.06 33.86 18.19
N LEU A 143 1.51 32.73 17.63
CA LEU A 143 2.09 31.61 18.37
C LEU A 143 3.50 31.91 18.89
N GLY A 144 4.20 32.85 18.27
CA GLY A 144 5.56 33.27 18.63
C GLY A 144 6.62 32.74 17.68
N GLN A 145 7.77 33.42 17.65
CA GLN A 145 8.84 33.17 16.68
C GLN A 145 9.91 32.17 17.17
N ASN A 146 9.90 31.77 18.45
CA ASN A 146 10.85 30.78 18.96
C ASN A 146 10.42 29.32 18.72
N ARG A 147 9.77 29.06 17.58
CA ARG A 147 9.15 27.78 17.23
C ARG A 147 9.78 27.25 15.96
N ASN A 148 9.86 25.92 15.81
CA ASN A 148 10.31 25.31 14.57
C ASN A 148 9.28 25.53 13.45
N ILE A 149 9.59 25.15 12.21
CA ILE A 149 8.74 25.46 11.06
C ILE A 149 8.32 24.18 10.35
N LEU A 150 7.03 24.08 10.05
CA LEU A 150 6.46 23.01 9.25
C LEU A 150 5.85 23.61 7.98
N ILE A 151 6.38 23.23 6.82
CA ILE A 151 5.90 23.69 5.52
C ILE A 151 4.82 22.75 5.01
N ALA A 152 3.68 23.31 4.62
CA ALA A 152 2.58 22.57 4.02
C ALA A 152 2.08 23.28 2.75
N SER A 153 1.44 22.54 1.84
CA SER A 153 0.80 23.16 0.67
C SER A 153 -0.41 23.99 1.08
N GLY A 154 -0.53 25.20 0.54
CA GLY A 154 -1.74 26.03 0.67
C GLY A 154 -2.77 25.80 -0.44
N GLU A 155 -2.49 24.93 -1.42
CA GLU A 155 -3.33 24.73 -2.62
C GLU A 155 -4.06 23.39 -2.58
N ASN A 156 -3.33 22.30 -2.35
CA ASN A 156 -3.86 20.94 -2.22
C ASN A 156 -3.15 20.25 -1.06
N PHE A 157 -3.86 20.04 0.04
CA PHE A 157 -3.26 19.71 1.34
C PHE A 157 -3.74 18.39 1.97
N PRO A 158 -4.06 17.31 1.21
CA PRO A 158 -4.44 16.04 1.83
C PRO A 158 -3.29 15.45 2.68
N ASP A 159 -2.05 15.74 2.29
CA ASP A 159 -0.84 15.39 3.02
C ASP A 159 -0.70 16.16 4.34
N ALA A 160 -1.21 17.40 4.40
CA ALA A 160 -1.05 18.26 5.57
C ALA A 160 -2.10 18.04 6.66
N LEU A 161 -3.09 17.18 6.44
CA LEU A 161 -4.19 16.97 7.39
C LEU A 161 -3.74 16.42 8.74
N ALA A 162 -2.64 15.67 8.76
CA ALA A 162 -2.01 15.19 10.00
C ALA A 162 -0.94 16.17 10.54
N ALA A 163 -0.59 17.22 9.79
CA ALA A 163 0.54 18.10 10.10
C ALA A 163 0.32 18.90 11.39
N SER A 164 -0.93 19.28 11.70
CA SER A 164 -1.24 20.04 12.92
C SER A 164 -0.85 19.28 14.19
N ALA A 165 -1.06 17.97 14.22
CA ALA A 165 -0.67 17.14 15.36
C ALA A 165 0.84 17.23 15.63
N LEU A 166 1.65 17.06 14.58
CA LEU A 166 3.11 17.19 14.66
C LEU A 166 3.53 18.61 15.04
N ALA A 167 2.89 19.62 14.45
CA ALA A 167 3.21 21.02 14.73
C ALA A 167 2.94 21.39 16.19
N ILE A 168 1.87 20.88 16.78
CA ILE A 168 1.56 21.09 18.20
C ILE A 168 2.58 20.36 19.08
N GLU A 169 2.81 19.07 18.84
CA GLU A 169 3.71 18.26 19.67
C GLU A 169 5.18 18.71 19.64
N LYS A 170 5.65 19.30 18.54
CA LYS A 170 7.05 19.71 18.34
C LYS A 170 7.27 21.22 18.39
N ASP A 171 6.31 21.97 18.94
CA ASP A 171 6.38 23.44 19.03
C ASP A 171 6.74 24.09 17.68
N MET A 172 5.99 23.75 16.64
CA MET A 172 6.20 24.25 15.29
C MET A 172 5.10 25.22 14.85
N ASN A 173 5.46 26.13 13.96
CA ASN A 173 4.55 26.98 13.21
C ASN A 173 4.36 26.40 11.82
N ILE A 174 3.10 26.31 11.38
CA ILE A 174 2.78 25.93 10.00
C ILE A 174 2.89 27.16 9.10
N ILE A 175 3.75 27.08 8.08
CA ILE A 175 3.86 28.08 7.01
C ILE A 175 3.41 27.45 5.71
N LEU A 176 2.48 28.11 5.03
CA LEU A 176 1.92 27.61 3.77
C LEU A 176 2.78 28.05 2.57
N ALA A 177 2.89 27.17 1.57
CA ALA A 177 3.54 27.44 0.29
C ALA A 177 2.65 26.99 -0.88
N ARG A 178 2.79 27.63 -2.05
CA ARG A 178 2.22 27.10 -3.30
C ARG A 178 3.11 25.98 -3.82
N LYS A 179 2.59 25.18 -4.75
CA LYS A 179 3.38 24.13 -5.39
C LYS A 179 4.67 24.66 -6.02
N ALA A 180 4.59 25.79 -6.71
CA ALA A 180 5.67 26.34 -7.52
C ALA A 180 6.16 27.74 -7.08
N GLU A 181 5.67 28.24 -5.94
CA GLU A 181 5.99 29.60 -5.50
C GLU A 181 5.96 29.73 -3.97
N LEU A 182 6.95 30.44 -3.41
CA LEU A 182 6.95 30.93 -2.04
C LEU A 182 6.50 32.40 -2.01
N SER A 183 5.45 32.72 -1.24
CA SER A 183 5.01 34.11 -1.10
C SER A 183 6.08 34.97 -0.42
N GLU A 184 6.08 36.27 -0.73
CA GLU A 184 7.03 37.20 -0.13
C GLU A 184 6.87 37.30 1.41
N SER A 185 5.64 37.17 1.90
CA SER A 185 5.34 37.11 3.33
C SER A 185 5.99 35.91 4.02
N SER A 186 5.86 34.72 3.43
CA SER A 186 6.49 33.49 3.92
C SER A 186 8.02 33.59 3.81
N ARG A 187 8.56 34.12 2.71
CA ARG A 187 10.02 34.33 2.53
C ARG A 187 10.60 35.19 3.67
N LYS A 188 10.00 36.35 3.94
CA LYS A 188 10.46 37.25 5.02
C LYS A 188 10.38 36.58 6.39
N TYR A 189 9.30 35.85 6.65
CA TYR A 189 9.15 35.11 7.90
C TYR A 189 10.24 34.05 8.07
N LEU A 190 10.51 33.25 7.02
CA LEU A 190 11.55 32.21 7.05
C LEU A 190 12.95 32.79 7.22
N GLN A 191 13.24 33.91 6.55
CA GLN A 191 14.52 34.61 6.68
C GLN A 191 14.76 35.12 8.11
N ALA A 192 13.72 35.66 8.76
CA ALA A 192 13.79 36.11 10.14
C ALA A 192 13.97 34.96 11.15
N ASN A 193 13.64 33.73 10.77
CA ASN A 193 13.68 32.52 11.61
C ASN A 193 14.69 31.48 11.08
N LYS A 194 15.78 31.95 10.46
CA LYS A 194 16.78 31.09 9.78
C LYS A 194 17.44 30.04 10.69
N ASP A 195 17.50 30.30 11.99
CA ASP A 195 18.05 29.43 13.02
C ASP A 195 17.15 28.24 13.37
N LYS A 196 15.85 28.29 13.01
CA LYS A 196 14.87 27.25 13.34
C LYS A 196 14.97 26.02 12.44
N LEU A 197 14.61 24.84 12.94
CA LEU A 197 14.46 23.65 12.11
C LEU A 197 13.24 23.81 11.20
N VAL A 198 13.32 23.27 9.98
CA VAL A 198 12.23 23.31 9.01
C VAL A 198 11.97 21.91 8.46
N TYR A 199 10.71 21.47 8.55
CA TYR A 199 10.22 20.23 7.96
C TYR A 199 9.22 20.53 6.84
N PHE A 200 9.04 19.60 5.93
CA PHE A 200 8.03 19.68 4.86
C PHE A 200 7.07 18.51 4.98
N VAL A 201 5.77 18.77 4.88
CA VAL A 201 4.76 17.72 4.79
C VAL A 201 4.24 17.65 3.36
N GLY A 202 4.41 16.47 2.75
CA GLY A 202 3.98 16.19 1.39
C GLY A 202 5.12 16.13 0.37
N GLY A 203 4.88 15.32 -0.66
CA GLY A 203 5.83 15.07 -1.74
C GLY A 203 5.98 16.26 -2.70
N GLU A 204 6.69 16.04 -3.80
CA GLU A 204 6.91 17.06 -4.86
C GLU A 204 5.59 17.58 -5.48
N ALA A 205 4.53 16.77 -5.47
CA ALA A 205 3.22 17.17 -5.96
C ALA A 205 2.54 18.25 -5.10
N ALA A 206 2.86 18.31 -3.80
CA ALA A 206 2.30 19.27 -2.85
C ALA A 206 3.11 20.58 -2.83
N VAL A 207 4.44 20.45 -2.72
CA VAL A 207 5.41 21.55 -2.80
C VAL A 207 6.60 21.05 -3.59
N SER A 208 6.92 21.71 -4.70
CA SER A 208 7.99 21.30 -5.62
C SER A 208 9.36 21.32 -4.95
N ASN A 209 10.29 20.49 -5.44
CA ASN A 209 11.66 20.48 -4.93
C ASN A 209 12.35 21.85 -5.09
N ALA A 210 12.03 22.59 -6.16
CA ALA A 210 12.52 23.95 -6.36
C ALA A 210 12.12 24.91 -5.22
N VAL A 211 10.84 24.88 -4.79
CA VAL A 211 10.37 25.70 -3.66
C VAL A 211 11.00 25.24 -2.34
N LYS A 212 11.15 23.92 -2.13
CA LYS A 212 11.80 23.38 -0.93
C LYS A 212 13.27 23.81 -0.83
N GLU A 213 14.01 23.74 -1.93
CA GLU A 213 15.38 24.22 -2.03
C GLU A 213 15.50 25.73 -1.84
N GLU A 214 14.55 26.50 -2.38
CA GLU A 214 14.45 27.93 -2.17
C GLU A 214 14.29 28.25 -0.67
N ILE A 215 13.40 27.54 0.03
CA ILE A 215 13.19 27.70 1.48
C ILE A 215 14.49 27.42 2.25
N PHE A 216 15.20 26.34 1.92
CA PHE A 216 16.51 26.04 2.51
C PHE A 216 17.52 27.16 2.28
N SER A 217 17.59 27.69 1.05
CA SER A 217 18.47 28.79 0.69
C SER A 217 18.12 30.08 1.46
N VAL A 218 16.83 30.42 1.58
CA VAL A 218 16.35 31.60 2.32
C VAL A 218 16.71 31.51 3.81
N MET A 219 16.65 30.31 4.38
CA MET A 219 17.04 30.04 5.77
C MET A 219 18.55 29.78 5.95
N GLY A 220 19.36 29.85 4.89
CA GLY A 220 20.81 29.60 4.96
C GLY A 220 21.19 28.17 5.35
N LYS A 221 20.37 27.17 4.99
CA LYS A 221 20.58 25.74 5.29
C LYS A 221 21.20 25.00 4.09
N ASP A 222 21.92 23.91 4.35
CA ASP A 222 22.53 23.09 3.28
C ASP A 222 21.46 22.27 2.56
N LYS A 223 21.29 22.52 1.25
CA LYS A 223 20.36 21.80 0.38
C LYS A 223 20.60 20.29 0.37
N LYS A 224 21.82 19.82 0.66
CA LYS A 224 22.13 18.38 0.73
C LYS A 224 21.38 17.66 1.84
N GLU A 225 20.99 18.38 2.89
CA GLU A 225 20.24 17.83 4.01
C GLU A 225 18.71 17.82 3.77
N LEU A 226 18.23 18.49 2.70
CA LEU A 226 16.81 18.71 2.44
C LEU A 226 15.97 17.44 2.57
N ASN A 227 16.45 16.33 1.98
CA ASN A 227 15.72 15.06 1.97
C ASN A 227 15.45 14.49 3.37
N ASN A 228 16.26 14.84 4.38
CA ASN A 228 16.06 14.38 5.76
C ASN A 228 14.86 15.04 6.45
N PHE A 229 14.31 16.11 5.87
CA PHE A 229 13.27 16.94 6.46
C PHE A 229 11.92 16.84 5.73
N ILE A 230 11.81 15.99 4.70
CA ILE A 230 10.57 15.82 3.94
C ILE A 230 9.81 14.60 4.47
N LEU A 231 8.64 14.83 5.04
CA LEU A 231 7.71 13.83 5.53
C LEU A 231 6.65 13.57 4.44
N PHE A 232 6.74 12.45 3.74
CA PHE A 232 5.79 12.12 2.68
C PHE A 232 5.70 10.61 2.44
N GLY A 233 4.58 10.19 1.88
CA GLY A 233 4.38 8.84 1.34
C GLY A 233 3.81 8.89 -0.07
N LYS A 234 3.44 7.72 -0.63
CA LYS A 234 2.84 7.65 -1.98
C LYS A 234 1.45 8.29 -2.06
N ASN A 235 0.80 8.46 -0.91
CA ASN A 235 -0.54 9.00 -0.76
C ASN A 235 -0.69 9.60 0.65
N ARG A 236 -1.81 10.28 0.90
CA ARG A 236 -2.12 10.95 2.18
C ARG A 236 -2.06 10.03 3.40
N TYR A 237 -2.40 8.75 3.25
CA TYR A 237 -2.40 7.78 4.35
C TYR A 237 -0.96 7.44 4.76
N GLU A 238 -0.11 7.14 3.78
CA GLU A 238 1.33 6.95 4.01
C GLU A 238 2.02 8.24 4.49
N THR A 239 1.63 9.41 3.98
CA THR A 239 2.13 10.70 4.49
C THR A 239 1.73 10.89 5.96
N SER A 240 0.49 10.57 6.36
CA SER A 240 0.07 10.66 7.76
C SER A 240 0.88 9.74 8.67
N LYS A 241 1.27 8.56 8.19
CA LYS A 241 2.18 7.65 8.91
C LYS A 241 3.58 8.25 9.06
N ALA A 242 4.16 8.83 8.01
CA ALA A 242 5.45 9.51 8.09
C ALA A 242 5.42 10.70 9.08
N VAL A 243 4.32 11.46 9.08
CA VAL A 243 4.09 12.53 10.06
C VAL A 243 3.99 11.97 11.49
N ALA A 244 3.27 10.86 11.69
CA ALA A 244 3.18 10.19 12.98
C ALA A 244 4.53 9.59 13.44
N GLU A 245 5.40 9.16 12.53
CA GLU A 245 6.78 8.73 12.83
C GLU A 245 7.62 9.90 13.33
N ALA A 246 7.54 11.07 12.68
CA ALA A 246 8.18 12.29 13.15
C ALA A 246 7.59 12.82 14.46
N PHE A 247 6.30 12.56 14.73
CA PHE A 247 5.65 12.88 16.01
C PHE A 247 6.35 12.17 17.17
N GLY A 248 6.80 10.93 16.93
CA GLY A 248 7.46 10.09 17.91
C GLY A 248 6.49 9.13 18.63
N PRO A 249 6.97 8.43 19.69
CA PRO A 249 6.17 7.45 20.41
C PRO A 249 5.02 8.13 21.16
N SER A 250 3.84 7.52 21.10
CA SER A 250 2.65 7.96 21.83
C SER A 250 1.82 6.73 22.21
N LYS A 251 1.28 6.75 23.42
CA LYS A 251 0.30 5.76 23.92
C LYS A 251 -1.11 6.00 23.37
N SER A 252 -1.34 7.20 22.84
CA SER A 252 -2.61 7.59 22.22
C SER A 252 -2.48 7.64 20.70
N ALA A 253 -3.54 7.32 19.97
CA ALA A 253 -3.62 7.55 18.52
C ALA A 253 -5.01 8.06 18.13
N ILE A 254 -5.07 8.96 17.14
CA ILE A 254 -6.32 9.45 16.56
C ILE A 254 -6.45 8.90 15.14
N LEU A 255 -7.61 8.31 14.83
CA LEU A 255 -7.99 7.89 13.50
C LEU A 255 -8.99 8.90 12.92
N ALA A 256 -8.75 9.34 11.70
CA ALA A 256 -9.66 10.21 10.95
C ALA A 256 -9.80 9.72 9.52
N ASP A 257 -10.94 9.99 8.90
CA ASP A 257 -11.13 9.67 7.48
C ASP A 257 -10.21 10.55 6.62
N GLY A 258 -9.45 9.94 5.71
CA GLY A 258 -8.59 10.67 4.79
C GLY A 258 -9.31 11.14 3.52
N GLY A 259 -10.51 10.65 3.24
CA GLY A 259 -11.37 11.09 2.13
C GLY A 259 -12.06 12.43 2.42
N ASP A 260 -12.53 12.63 3.66
CA ASP A 260 -13.08 13.90 4.15
C ASP A 260 -12.11 14.58 5.13
N TYR A 261 -11.42 15.62 4.66
CA TYR A 261 -10.46 16.39 5.45
C TYR A 261 -11.04 17.04 6.71
N LYS A 262 -12.37 17.21 6.79
CA LYS A 262 -13.03 17.88 7.93
C LYS A 262 -12.80 17.14 9.25
N ASP A 263 -12.74 15.82 9.19
CA ASP A 263 -12.49 14.95 10.35
C ASP A 263 -11.08 15.18 10.89
N ALA A 264 -10.09 15.18 9.99
CA ALA A 264 -8.71 15.41 10.35
C ALA A 264 -8.46 16.81 10.90
N LEU A 265 -9.07 17.86 10.34
CA LEU A 265 -8.89 19.23 10.85
C LEU A 265 -9.44 19.39 12.29
N LEU A 266 -10.59 18.79 12.58
CA LEU A 266 -11.17 18.79 13.93
C LEU A 266 -10.29 18.07 14.96
N SER A 267 -9.44 17.16 14.52
CA SER A 267 -8.56 16.41 15.42
C SER A 267 -7.44 17.24 16.05
N SER A 268 -7.20 18.49 15.61
CA SER A 268 -6.10 19.31 16.13
C SER A 268 -6.19 19.55 17.65
N ALA A 269 -7.37 19.91 18.15
CA ALA A 269 -7.59 20.11 19.60
C ALA A 269 -7.50 18.77 20.37
N LEU A 270 -8.05 17.70 19.80
CA LEU A 270 -7.96 16.35 20.37
C LEU A 270 -6.51 15.88 20.46
N SER A 271 -5.71 16.13 19.42
CA SER A 271 -4.28 15.80 19.35
C SER A 271 -3.50 16.54 20.43
N ALA A 272 -3.76 17.84 20.62
CA ALA A 272 -3.13 18.63 21.67
C ALA A 272 -3.42 18.06 23.07
N GLN A 273 -4.70 17.80 23.37
CA GLN A 273 -5.13 17.36 24.71
C GLN A 273 -4.73 15.91 25.02
N LYS A 274 -4.72 15.03 24.02
CA LYS A 274 -4.39 13.61 24.18
C LYS A 274 -2.96 13.27 23.81
N LYS A 275 -2.17 14.24 23.37
CA LYS A 275 -0.79 14.10 22.86
C LYS A 275 -0.66 12.97 21.86
N ALA A 276 -1.56 12.99 20.86
CA ALA A 276 -1.78 11.86 19.98
C ALA A 276 -1.50 12.24 18.52
N PRO A 277 -0.71 11.45 17.76
CA PRO A 277 -0.61 11.60 16.32
C PRO A 277 -1.94 11.24 15.64
N VAL A 278 -2.13 11.80 14.45
CA VAL A 278 -3.31 11.58 13.60
C VAL A 278 -2.93 10.65 12.45
N PHE A 279 -3.65 9.54 12.34
CA PHE A 279 -3.56 8.60 11.23
C PHE A 279 -4.80 8.75 10.34
N LEU A 280 -4.57 9.01 9.06
CA LEU A 280 -5.63 9.03 8.06
C LEU A 280 -5.91 7.61 7.59
N ILE A 281 -7.18 7.25 7.47
CA ILE A 281 -7.61 5.96 6.92
C ILE A 281 -8.72 6.16 5.89
N SER A 282 -8.90 5.23 4.95
CA SER A 282 -10.08 5.20 4.06
C SER A 282 -10.99 4.00 4.29
N GLY A 283 -10.65 3.12 5.23
CA GLY A 283 -11.41 1.92 5.57
C GLY A 283 -10.55 0.68 5.81
N PRO A 284 -11.20 -0.48 6.03
CA PRO A 284 -10.58 -1.76 6.42
C PRO A 284 -9.35 -2.20 5.63
N SER A 285 -9.35 -1.99 4.31
CA SER A 285 -8.29 -2.50 3.43
C SER A 285 -6.92 -1.86 3.61
N GLN A 286 -6.81 -0.78 4.39
CA GLN A 286 -5.55 -0.09 4.70
C GLN A 286 -5.08 -0.33 6.15
N LEU A 287 -5.75 -1.20 6.90
CA LEU A 287 -5.52 -1.31 8.34
C LEU A 287 -4.32 -2.18 8.72
N ASN A 288 -3.95 -3.22 7.96
CA ASN A 288 -2.89 -4.15 8.37
C ASN A 288 -1.54 -3.45 8.69
N ASP A 289 -1.12 -2.49 7.86
CA ASP A 289 0.12 -1.72 8.10
C ASP A 289 -0.02 -0.73 9.26
N LEU A 290 -1.23 -0.20 9.47
CA LEU A 290 -1.55 0.71 10.56
C LEU A 290 -1.59 -0.03 11.90
N GLU A 291 -2.28 -1.17 11.98
CA GLU A 291 -2.40 -2.04 13.15
C GLU A 291 -1.02 -2.42 13.68
N LYS A 292 -0.12 -2.87 12.79
CA LYS A 292 1.27 -3.14 13.16
C LYS A 292 1.96 -1.90 13.72
N THR A 293 1.81 -0.74 13.05
CA THR A 293 2.42 0.51 13.48
C THR A 293 1.94 0.94 14.88
N LEU A 294 0.64 0.77 15.16
CA LEU A 294 0.03 1.09 16.44
C LEU A 294 0.42 0.09 17.54
N ALA A 295 0.53 -1.21 17.20
CA ALA A 295 0.98 -2.26 18.10
C ALA A 295 2.45 -2.06 18.50
N ASP A 296 3.34 -1.79 17.53
CA ASP A 296 4.76 -1.50 17.78
C ASP A 296 4.94 -0.28 18.70
N ARG A 297 4.01 0.68 18.64
CA ARG A 297 3.96 1.87 19.51
C ARG A 297 3.34 1.63 20.88
N LYS A 298 2.77 0.45 21.13
CA LYS A 298 2.06 0.10 22.37
C LYS A 298 0.95 1.10 22.70
N VAL A 299 0.14 1.43 21.70
CA VAL A 299 -1.03 2.30 21.86
C VAL A 299 -2.03 1.61 22.80
N ASP A 300 -2.41 2.31 23.87
CA ASP A 300 -3.42 1.88 24.85
C ASP A 300 -4.67 2.77 24.83
N SER A 301 -4.65 3.87 24.07
CA SER A 301 -5.78 4.79 23.90
C SER A 301 -6.01 5.13 22.43
N LEU A 302 -7.18 4.75 21.90
CA LEU A 302 -7.55 4.93 20.50
C LEU A 302 -8.77 5.86 20.40
N TYR A 303 -8.64 6.91 19.61
CA TYR A 303 -9.73 7.84 19.33
C TYR A 303 -10.07 7.78 17.85
N ALA A 304 -11.34 7.82 17.49
CA ALA A 304 -11.75 8.09 16.12
C ALA A 304 -12.71 9.28 16.06
N LEU A 305 -12.50 10.16 15.09
CA LEU A 305 -13.33 11.35 14.88
C LEU A 305 -13.98 11.26 13.50
N SER A 306 -15.31 11.43 13.45
CA SER A 306 -16.09 11.29 12.22
C SER A 306 -17.16 12.34 12.08
N THR A 307 -17.18 13.05 10.95
CA THR A 307 -18.25 14.00 10.61
C THR A 307 -19.30 13.34 9.71
N GLY A 308 -20.09 12.44 10.29
CA GLY A 308 -21.16 11.71 9.60
C GLY A 308 -20.84 10.24 9.36
N GLU A 309 -21.05 9.75 8.13
CA GLU A 309 -20.85 8.35 7.75
C GLU A 309 -19.53 8.08 7.00
N ASN A 310 -18.64 9.08 6.92
CA ASN A 310 -17.39 8.96 6.16
C ASN A 310 -16.44 7.94 6.82
N PHE A 311 -16.13 8.14 8.10
CA PHE A 311 -15.40 7.15 8.88
C PHE A 311 -16.37 6.04 9.33
N LYS A 312 -16.08 4.79 8.97
CA LYS A 312 -16.89 3.64 9.38
C LYS A 312 -16.47 3.14 10.74
N LEU A 313 -17.42 2.97 11.66
CA LEU A 313 -17.22 2.35 12.98
C LEU A 313 -16.53 0.99 12.87
N SER A 314 -16.84 0.21 11.83
CA SER A 314 -16.18 -1.07 11.55
C SER A 314 -14.66 -0.97 11.40
N SER A 315 -14.14 0.17 10.93
CA SER A 315 -12.69 0.37 10.83
C SER A 315 -12.06 0.56 12.21
N LEU A 316 -12.75 1.26 13.13
CA LEU A 316 -12.31 1.38 14.52
C LEU A 316 -12.42 0.03 15.25
N GLU A 317 -13.49 -0.72 15.00
CA GLU A 317 -13.67 -2.07 15.57
C GLU A 317 -12.54 -3.00 15.16
N GLU A 318 -12.17 -3.00 13.88
CA GLU A 318 -11.08 -3.82 13.36
C GLU A 318 -9.74 -3.45 14.01
N VAL A 319 -9.36 -2.17 14.01
CA VAL A 319 -8.12 -1.72 14.66
C VAL A 319 -8.11 -2.05 16.16
N ALA A 320 -9.21 -1.79 16.86
CA ALA A 320 -9.30 -2.04 18.30
C ALA A 320 -9.21 -3.53 18.62
N SER A 321 -9.87 -4.38 17.83
CA SER A 321 -9.79 -5.84 17.99
C SER A 321 -8.37 -6.36 17.77
N THR A 322 -7.65 -5.84 16.76
CA THR A 322 -6.29 -6.28 16.47
C THR A 322 -5.29 -5.82 17.53
N LEU A 323 -5.43 -4.60 18.06
CA LEU A 323 -4.50 -4.08 19.07
C LEU A 323 -4.66 -4.73 20.45
N SER A 324 -5.89 -5.08 20.81
CA SER A 324 -6.20 -5.69 22.11
C SER A 324 -6.01 -7.20 22.11
N GLY A 325 -6.35 -7.89 21.01
CA GLY A 325 -6.47 -9.34 20.97
C GLY A 325 -7.70 -9.89 21.74
N GLU A 326 -8.39 -9.04 22.50
CA GLU A 326 -9.58 -9.35 23.29
C GLU A 326 -10.79 -8.49 22.85
N GLU A 327 -11.96 -8.73 23.46
CA GLU A 327 -13.14 -7.86 23.28
C GLU A 327 -12.84 -6.47 23.85
N VAL A 328 -13.11 -5.43 23.05
CA VAL A 328 -12.96 -4.03 23.43
C VAL A 328 -14.30 -3.34 23.34
N ALA A 329 -14.70 -2.67 24.43
CA ALA A 329 -15.84 -1.78 24.42
C ALA A 329 -15.44 -0.42 23.81
N ILE A 330 -16.08 -0.05 22.71
CA ILE A 330 -15.96 1.28 22.12
C ILE A 330 -17.02 2.17 22.76
N THR A 331 -16.58 3.31 23.29
CA THR A 331 -17.45 4.28 23.98
C THR A 331 -17.61 5.58 23.19
N ASP A 332 -18.70 6.31 23.41
CA ASP A 332 -18.83 7.70 22.96
C ASP A 332 -18.18 8.69 23.94
N THR A 333 -18.37 9.98 23.70
CA THR A 333 -17.82 11.07 24.52
C THR A 333 -18.36 11.13 25.96
N VAL A 334 -19.43 10.40 26.29
CA VAL A 334 -19.99 10.34 27.65
C VAL A 334 -19.79 8.96 28.30
N GLY A 335 -18.99 8.09 27.68
CA GLY A 335 -18.68 6.76 28.18
C GLY A 335 -19.75 5.71 27.89
N LYS A 336 -20.77 6.02 27.09
CA LYS A 336 -21.78 5.04 26.68
C LYS A 336 -21.16 4.10 25.65
N ILE A 337 -21.32 2.79 25.86
CA ILE A 337 -20.88 1.77 24.89
C ILE A 337 -21.70 1.91 23.60
N VAL A 338 -21.00 2.17 22.49
CA VAL A 338 -21.59 2.24 21.15
C VAL A 338 -21.37 0.97 20.35
N SER A 339 -20.31 0.22 20.66
CA SER A 339 -20.05 -1.10 20.09
C SER A 339 -19.12 -1.91 21.00
N LYS A 340 -19.09 -3.23 20.78
CA LYS A 340 -18.14 -4.17 21.38
C LYS A 340 -17.50 -4.96 20.25
N THR A 341 -16.18 -4.96 20.19
CA THR A 341 -15.47 -5.74 19.18
C THR A 341 -15.63 -7.22 19.48
N SER A 342 -15.69 -8.05 18.45
CA SER A 342 -15.39 -9.46 18.63
C SER A 342 -13.87 -9.61 18.74
N PRO A 343 -13.34 -10.43 19.66
CA PRO A 343 -11.93 -10.79 19.63
C PRO A 343 -11.59 -11.26 18.23
N LYS A 344 -10.58 -10.66 17.60
CA LYS A 344 -10.06 -11.19 16.35
C LYS A 344 -9.52 -12.57 16.75
N ALA A 345 -10.15 -13.65 16.25
CA ALA A 345 -9.63 -14.98 16.46
C ALA A 345 -8.13 -14.93 16.17
N GLU A 346 -7.30 -15.49 17.06
CA GLU A 346 -5.84 -15.59 16.84
C GLU A 346 -5.63 -15.84 15.35
N GLU A 347 -4.84 -14.99 14.69
CA GLU A 347 -4.44 -15.28 13.32
C GLU A 347 -3.86 -16.68 13.34
N ILE A 348 -4.64 -17.67 12.89
CA ILE A 348 -4.15 -19.00 12.64
C ILE A 348 -2.97 -18.73 11.71
N PRO A 349 -1.72 -19.04 12.13
CA PRO A 349 -0.53 -18.56 11.46
C PRO A 349 -0.70 -18.77 9.98
N SER A 350 -0.73 -17.68 9.20
CA SER A 350 -1.16 -17.68 7.80
C SER A 350 -0.54 -18.89 7.12
N GLN A 351 -1.35 -19.92 6.82
CA GLN A 351 -0.79 -21.19 6.38
C GLN A 351 0.04 -20.92 5.13
N SER A 352 1.35 -21.18 5.21
CA SER A 352 2.21 -21.09 4.04
C SER A 352 1.82 -22.24 3.11
N LEU A 353 1.60 -21.92 1.85
CA LEU A 353 1.31 -22.91 0.83
C LEU A 353 2.38 -22.85 -0.25
N SER A 354 2.89 -24.02 -0.62
CA SER A 354 3.72 -24.23 -1.80
C SER A 354 3.06 -25.24 -2.72
N GLY A 355 3.12 -25.01 -4.02
CA GLY A 355 2.54 -25.91 -5.01
C GLY A 355 2.82 -25.47 -6.44
N TRP A 356 2.02 -25.98 -7.36
CA TRP A 356 2.11 -25.69 -8.79
C TRP A 356 0.79 -25.11 -9.29
N ALA A 357 0.83 -24.17 -10.23
CA ALA A 357 -0.36 -23.70 -10.90
C ALA A 357 -1.06 -24.87 -11.63
N GLY A 358 -2.26 -25.26 -11.21
CA GLY A 358 -3.05 -26.35 -11.81
C GLY A 358 -3.54 -26.04 -13.23
N LYS A 359 -3.66 -24.75 -13.52
CA LYS A 359 -4.06 -24.15 -14.80
C LYS A 359 -3.38 -22.78 -14.92
N ASP A 360 -3.60 -22.09 -16.03
CA ASP A 360 -3.21 -20.67 -16.12
C ASP A 360 -4.01 -19.86 -15.11
N LEU A 361 -3.31 -19.09 -14.28
CA LEU A 361 -3.90 -18.26 -13.22
C LEU A 361 -3.75 -16.79 -13.55
N GLU A 362 -4.80 -16.01 -13.28
CA GLU A 362 -4.70 -14.57 -13.28
C GLU A 362 -3.91 -14.11 -12.05
N VAL A 363 -2.91 -13.26 -12.28
CA VAL A 363 -2.16 -12.59 -11.22
C VAL A 363 -2.86 -11.27 -10.91
N LYS A 364 -3.28 -11.09 -9.66
CA LYS A 364 -4.05 -9.94 -9.20
C LYS A 364 -3.18 -8.97 -8.41
N SER A 365 -3.58 -7.70 -8.45
CA SER A 365 -2.94 -6.63 -7.66
C SER A 365 -3.30 -6.64 -6.17
N GLY A 366 -4.35 -7.36 -5.77
CA GLY A 366 -4.79 -7.53 -4.39
C GLY A 366 -5.46 -8.88 -4.17
N ALA A 367 -5.71 -9.22 -2.90
CA ALA A 367 -6.23 -10.51 -2.44
C ALA A 367 -7.76 -10.65 -2.52
N ASP A 368 -8.36 -10.18 -3.62
CA ASP A 368 -9.80 -10.31 -3.89
C ASP A 368 -10.07 -10.30 -5.41
N ALA A 369 -11.19 -10.89 -5.83
CA ALA A 369 -11.56 -11.02 -7.24
C ALA A 369 -11.79 -9.67 -7.94
N SER A 370 -12.18 -8.63 -7.20
CA SER A 370 -12.41 -7.27 -7.70
C SER A 370 -11.15 -6.51 -8.11
N TYR A 371 -9.96 -6.97 -7.68
CA TYR A 371 -8.70 -6.32 -8.02
C TYR A 371 -8.32 -6.55 -9.49
N ARG A 372 -7.64 -5.57 -10.09
CA ARG A 372 -7.19 -5.68 -11.48
C ARG A 372 -6.22 -6.85 -11.66
N THR A 373 -6.36 -7.52 -12.80
CA THR A 373 -5.39 -8.49 -13.31
C THR A 373 -4.15 -7.76 -13.84
N VAL A 374 -2.97 -8.14 -13.37
CA VAL A 374 -1.68 -7.53 -13.72
C VAL A 374 -0.79 -8.46 -14.53
N GLY A 375 -1.17 -9.72 -14.68
CA GLY A 375 -0.40 -10.71 -15.42
C GLY A 375 -1.08 -12.08 -15.42
N ARG A 376 -0.39 -13.05 -16.00
CA ARG A 376 -0.80 -14.46 -15.99
C ARG A 376 0.35 -15.34 -15.54
N LEU A 377 0.03 -16.28 -14.66
CA LEU A 377 0.94 -17.33 -14.19
C LEU A 377 0.62 -18.62 -14.95
N PRO A 378 1.54 -19.14 -15.79
CA PRO A 378 1.28 -20.33 -16.59
C PRO A 378 1.03 -21.60 -15.75
N LYS A 379 0.21 -22.53 -16.28
CA LYS A 379 0.04 -23.89 -15.73
C LYS A 379 1.42 -24.55 -15.53
N GLY A 380 1.59 -25.23 -14.40
CA GLY A 380 2.84 -25.90 -14.03
C GLY A 380 3.85 -25.00 -13.33
N SER A 381 3.63 -23.67 -13.26
CA SER A 381 4.53 -22.77 -12.54
C SER A 381 4.56 -23.09 -11.04
N LYS A 382 5.76 -23.28 -10.48
CA LYS A 382 5.93 -23.50 -9.04
C LYS A 382 5.81 -22.18 -8.29
N VAL A 383 5.03 -22.17 -7.22
CA VAL A 383 4.82 -20.99 -6.38
C VAL A 383 4.80 -21.34 -4.91
N SER A 384 5.19 -20.38 -4.08
CA SER A 384 5.12 -20.46 -2.63
C SER A 384 4.81 -19.10 -2.05
N GLY A 385 4.01 -19.07 -0.99
CA GLY A 385 3.60 -17.81 -0.38
C GLY A 385 2.75 -17.99 0.86
N LYS A 386 2.37 -16.86 1.45
CA LYS A 386 1.38 -16.81 2.52
C LYS A 386 -0.03 -16.79 1.93
N ILE A 387 -0.96 -17.49 2.56
CA ILE A 387 -2.38 -17.38 2.21
C ILE A 387 -2.97 -16.13 2.87
N ILE A 388 -3.60 -15.26 2.08
CA ILE A 388 -4.30 -14.04 2.49
C ILE A 388 -5.63 -14.02 1.74
N ASN A 389 -6.76 -14.05 2.45
CA ASN A 389 -8.12 -14.01 1.87
C ASN A 389 -8.38 -15.01 0.72
N GLY A 390 -7.85 -16.24 0.82
CA GLY A 390 -8.01 -17.26 -0.24
C GLY A 390 -7.09 -17.07 -1.45
N TYR A 391 -6.16 -16.12 -1.39
CA TYR A 391 -5.11 -15.89 -2.37
C TYR A 391 -3.72 -16.21 -1.79
N LEU A 392 -2.83 -16.72 -2.64
CA LEU A 392 -1.44 -16.94 -2.33
C LEU A 392 -0.64 -15.68 -2.70
N HIS A 393 0.07 -15.13 -1.73
CA HIS A 393 0.92 -13.95 -1.90
C HIS A 393 2.30 -14.36 -2.41
N ILE A 394 2.58 -14.10 -3.69
CA ILE A 394 3.75 -14.59 -4.42
C ILE A 394 4.57 -13.43 -4.99
N GLU A 395 5.86 -13.66 -5.23
CA GLU A 395 6.67 -12.77 -6.05
C GLU A 395 6.36 -13.00 -7.54
N PHE A 396 6.07 -11.93 -8.28
CA PHE A 396 5.82 -11.96 -9.71
C PHE A 396 6.35 -10.66 -10.35
N ASP A 397 7.30 -10.80 -11.27
CA ASP A 397 7.93 -9.68 -12.00
C ASP A 397 8.54 -8.62 -11.07
N GLY A 398 9.30 -9.07 -10.06
CA GLY A 398 9.98 -8.21 -9.08
C GLY A 398 9.07 -7.49 -8.09
N SER A 399 7.79 -7.87 -8.01
CA SER A 399 6.83 -7.32 -7.05
C SER A 399 5.97 -8.40 -6.42
N MET A 400 5.48 -8.15 -5.21
CA MET A 400 4.52 -9.06 -4.57
C MET A 400 3.12 -8.91 -5.17
N ARG A 401 2.46 -10.05 -5.43
CA ARG A 401 1.16 -10.19 -6.12
C ARG A 401 0.36 -11.37 -5.57
N TYR A 402 -0.86 -11.55 -6.08
CA TYR A 402 -1.81 -12.53 -5.57
C TYR A 402 -2.31 -13.47 -6.66
N VAL A 403 -2.36 -14.77 -6.36
CA VAL A 403 -3.01 -15.79 -7.22
C VAL A 403 -3.99 -16.62 -6.38
N PRO A 404 -5.13 -17.07 -6.94
CA PRO A 404 -6.13 -17.78 -6.15
C PRO A 404 -5.61 -19.14 -5.67
N VAL A 405 -5.74 -19.44 -4.37
CA VAL A 405 -5.31 -20.72 -3.77
C VAL A 405 -6.03 -21.91 -4.39
N SER A 406 -7.29 -21.74 -4.81
CA SER A 406 -8.07 -22.77 -5.53
C SER A 406 -7.44 -23.20 -6.86
N GLY A 407 -6.52 -22.40 -7.40
CA GLY A 407 -5.75 -22.71 -8.60
C GLY A 407 -4.45 -23.48 -8.34
N ILE A 408 -4.08 -23.72 -7.08
CA ILE A 408 -2.80 -24.31 -6.69
C ILE A 408 -2.95 -25.81 -6.43
N SER A 409 -2.20 -26.61 -7.18
CA SER A 409 -2.04 -28.04 -6.99
C SER A 409 -0.93 -28.33 -5.98
N LYS A 410 -1.20 -29.25 -5.04
CA LYS A 410 -0.19 -29.77 -4.09
C LYS A 410 0.78 -30.77 -4.73
N THR A 411 0.46 -31.28 -5.91
CA THR A 411 1.30 -32.18 -6.68
C THR A 411 1.81 -31.48 -7.95
N GLU A 412 2.96 -31.91 -8.43
CA GLU A 412 3.56 -31.37 -9.65
C GLU A 412 2.62 -31.54 -10.85
N VAL A 413 2.34 -30.42 -11.53
CA VAL A 413 1.46 -30.38 -12.68
C VAL A 413 2.33 -30.51 -13.93
N LYS A 414 2.36 -31.72 -14.51
CA LYS A 414 3.08 -31.99 -15.74
C LYS A 414 2.42 -31.25 -16.90
N VAL A 415 3.17 -30.34 -17.53
CA VAL A 415 2.78 -29.72 -18.79
C VAL A 415 3.21 -30.68 -19.90
N GLU A 416 2.24 -31.15 -20.69
CA GLU A 416 2.56 -31.99 -21.83
C GLU A 416 3.04 -31.12 -22.98
N ASN A 417 4.24 -31.40 -23.48
CA ASN A 417 4.76 -30.73 -24.65
C ASN A 417 3.96 -31.18 -25.89
N SER A 418 3.22 -30.27 -26.51
CA SER A 418 2.43 -30.53 -27.72
C SER A 418 2.90 -29.71 -28.91
N TYR A 419 2.65 -30.21 -30.12
CA TYR A 419 2.96 -29.53 -31.37
C TYR A 419 1.79 -29.70 -32.34
N THR A 420 1.42 -28.61 -33.02
CA THR A 420 0.41 -28.61 -34.07
C THR A 420 1.13 -28.52 -35.43
N THR A 421 0.92 -29.51 -36.29
CA THR A 421 1.50 -29.54 -37.63
C THR A 421 0.90 -28.46 -38.53
N PRO A 422 1.55 -28.10 -39.66
CA PRO A 422 0.97 -27.20 -40.66
C PRO A 422 -0.38 -27.69 -41.24
N SER A 423 -0.67 -28.99 -41.16
CA SER A 423 -1.97 -29.57 -41.56
C SER A 423 -3.04 -29.54 -40.45
N GLY A 424 -2.72 -28.97 -39.29
CA GLY A 424 -3.64 -28.82 -38.15
C GLY A 424 -3.69 -30.01 -37.19
N GLU A 425 -2.83 -31.01 -37.36
CA GLU A 425 -2.81 -32.20 -36.48
C GLU A 425 -1.99 -31.90 -35.21
N ASN A 426 -2.57 -32.15 -34.04
CA ASN A 426 -1.92 -31.91 -32.74
C ASN A 426 -1.48 -33.23 -32.10
N PHE A 427 -0.22 -33.30 -31.66
CA PHE A 427 0.32 -34.44 -30.94
C PHE A 427 1.23 -34.05 -29.77
N VAL A 428 1.35 -34.95 -28.80
CA VAL A 428 2.23 -34.82 -27.63
C VAL A 428 3.58 -35.50 -27.91
N TYR A 429 4.68 -34.85 -27.53
CA TYR A 429 6.03 -35.36 -27.75
C TYR A 429 6.84 -35.49 -26.46
N LYS A 430 7.76 -36.46 -26.43
CA LYS A 430 8.73 -36.68 -25.34
C LYS A 430 9.93 -35.74 -25.46
N LYS A 431 10.39 -35.49 -26.69
CA LYS A 431 11.61 -34.72 -26.97
C LYS A 431 11.55 -34.08 -28.35
N ALA A 432 12.01 -32.84 -28.47
CA ALA A 432 12.25 -32.19 -29.76
C ALA A 432 13.76 -31.99 -29.96
N MET A 433 14.26 -32.15 -31.17
CA MET A 433 15.68 -31.92 -31.48
C MET A 433 15.90 -31.54 -32.95
N ASN A 434 16.95 -30.77 -33.22
CA ASN A 434 17.38 -30.43 -34.57
C ASN A 434 18.34 -31.52 -35.09
N VAL A 435 18.12 -31.96 -36.31
CA VAL A 435 18.92 -32.99 -36.98
C VAL A 435 19.22 -32.58 -38.42
N VAL A 436 20.30 -33.13 -38.97
CA VAL A 436 20.55 -33.09 -40.41
C VAL A 436 19.79 -34.24 -41.07
N ALA A 437 18.85 -33.93 -41.95
CA ALA A 437 18.10 -34.91 -42.72
C ALA A 437 18.60 -34.97 -44.17
N THR A 438 18.90 -36.18 -44.63
CA THR A 438 19.04 -36.53 -46.06
C THR A 438 17.83 -37.36 -46.50
N ALA A 439 17.71 -37.64 -47.80
CA ALA A 439 16.70 -38.55 -48.32
C ALA A 439 17.31 -39.54 -49.32
N TYR A 440 16.70 -40.72 -49.38
CA TYR A 440 17.09 -41.79 -50.30
C TYR A 440 15.86 -42.44 -50.96
N ASN A 441 16.09 -43.06 -52.10
CA ASN A 441 15.11 -43.88 -52.82
C ASN A 441 15.87 -45.12 -53.33
N GLU A 442 15.62 -46.27 -52.71
CA GLU A 442 16.15 -47.55 -53.19
C GLU A 442 14.96 -48.46 -53.51
N SER A 443 15.02 -49.13 -54.67
CA SER A 443 14.08 -50.18 -55.04
C SER A 443 14.12 -51.22 -53.92
N GLY A 444 13.04 -51.36 -53.14
CA GLY A 444 12.93 -52.18 -51.93
C GLY A 444 13.23 -53.67 -52.13
N THR A 445 14.48 -53.96 -52.45
CA THR A 445 15.01 -55.29 -52.81
C THR A 445 15.70 -55.93 -51.60
N TYR A 446 16.02 -55.14 -50.58
CA TYR A 446 16.62 -55.59 -49.32
C TYR A 446 15.82 -55.03 -48.12
N PRO A 447 15.65 -55.82 -47.05
CA PRO A 447 14.95 -55.38 -45.86
C PRO A 447 15.78 -54.34 -45.08
N THR A 448 15.09 -53.41 -44.40
CA THR A 448 15.67 -52.46 -43.44
C THR A 448 16.30 -53.19 -42.26
N ALA A 449 17.09 -52.50 -41.43
CA ALA A 449 17.61 -53.04 -40.18
C ALA A 449 16.52 -53.61 -39.23
N SER A 450 15.26 -53.18 -39.37
CA SER A 450 14.11 -53.73 -38.61
C SER A 450 13.40 -54.92 -39.30
N GLY A 451 13.85 -55.33 -40.48
CA GLY A 451 13.32 -56.48 -41.23
C GLY A 451 12.16 -56.17 -42.18
N THR A 452 11.74 -54.90 -42.28
CA THR A 452 10.64 -54.44 -43.17
C THR A 452 11.18 -53.89 -44.48
N TYR A 453 10.37 -53.86 -45.54
CA TYR A 453 10.76 -53.18 -46.78
C TYR A 453 10.54 -51.65 -46.66
N PRO A 454 11.52 -50.82 -47.08
CA PRO A 454 11.40 -49.37 -46.99
C PRO A 454 10.15 -48.83 -47.68
N LYS A 455 9.43 -47.95 -46.99
CA LYS A 455 8.26 -47.23 -47.51
C LYS A 455 8.28 -45.80 -46.97
N ARG A 456 7.43 -44.91 -47.52
CA ARG A 456 7.31 -43.57 -46.95
C ARG A 456 6.93 -43.66 -45.47
N GLY A 457 7.71 -42.99 -44.62
CA GLY A 457 7.68 -43.13 -43.17
C GLY A 457 8.83 -43.95 -42.58
N THR A 458 9.58 -44.71 -43.38
CA THR A 458 10.81 -45.39 -42.96
C THR A 458 11.94 -44.36 -42.82
N ILE A 459 12.56 -44.31 -41.64
CA ILE A 459 13.66 -43.38 -41.32
C ILE A 459 14.87 -44.18 -40.82
N ALA A 460 16.02 -43.94 -41.44
CA ALA A 460 17.30 -44.43 -40.96
C ALA A 460 17.85 -43.49 -39.88
N VAL A 461 18.31 -44.05 -38.75
CA VAL A 461 18.80 -43.28 -37.59
C VAL A 461 20.09 -43.88 -37.02
N ASP A 462 20.74 -43.15 -36.10
CA ASP A 462 21.72 -43.72 -35.18
C ASP A 462 20.98 -44.25 -33.92
N PRO A 463 20.93 -45.57 -33.68
CA PRO A 463 20.19 -46.16 -32.55
C PRO A 463 20.64 -45.68 -31.17
N ARG A 464 21.88 -45.16 -31.06
CA ARG A 464 22.42 -44.60 -29.80
C ARG A 464 21.81 -43.25 -29.45
N VAL A 465 21.25 -42.55 -30.45
CA VAL A 465 20.64 -41.22 -30.30
C VAL A 465 19.12 -41.32 -30.37
N ILE A 466 18.61 -42.10 -31.33
CA ILE A 466 17.18 -42.35 -31.53
C ILE A 466 16.98 -43.86 -31.56
N PRO A 467 16.40 -44.48 -30.51
CA PRO A 467 16.20 -45.92 -30.47
C PRO A 467 15.39 -46.45 -31.65
N MET A 468 15.67 -47.68 -32.09
CA MET A 468 14.88 -48.33 -33.13
C MET A 468 13.41 -48.46 -32.71
N GLY A 469 12.51 -48.35 -33.69
CA GLY A 469 11.06 -48.38 -33.50
C GLY A 469 10.44 -47.06 -33.04
N THR A 470 11.24 -46.04 -32.74
CA THR A 470 10.77 -44.71 -32.30
C THR A 470 9.89 -44.05 -33.35
N LEU A 471 8.69 -43.62 -32.95
CA LEU A 471 7.79 -42.79 -33.76
C LEU A 471 8.19 -41.32 -33.65
N MET A 472 8.22 -40.61 -34.77
CA MET A 472 8.58 -39.20 -34.79
C MET A 472 7.85 -38.43 -35.88
N TYR A 473 7.67 -37.13 -35.67
CA TYR A 473 7.31 -36.18 -36.70
C TYR A 473 8.55 -35.43 -37.17
N VAL A 474 8.76 -35.35 -38.49
CA VAL A 474 9.86 -34.63 -39.12
C VAL A 474 9.27 -33.45 -39.89
N GLU A 475 9.66 -32.23 -39.52
CA GLU A 475 9.16 -31.02 -40.20
C GLU A 475 9.43 -31.08 -41.71
N GLY A 476 8.38 -30.82 -42.50
CA GLY A 476 8.41 -30.88 -43.96
C GLY A 476 8.32 -32.28 -44.59
N TYR A 477 8.50 -33.35 -43.82
CA TYR A 477 8.38 -34.74 -44.31
C TYR A 477 7.09 -35.43 -43.85
N GLY A 478 6.75 -35.26 -42.56
CA GLY A 478 5.60 -35.89 -41.91
C GLY A 478 6.00 -36.90 -40.84
N PHE A 479 5.06 -37.77 -40.48
CA PHE A 479 5.27 -38.83 -39.50
C PHE A 479 6.11 -39.98 -40.08
N GLY A 480 6.98 -40.54 -39.26
CA GLY A 480 7.78 -41.70 -39.61
C GLY A 480 8.27 -42.47 -38.38
N ARG A 481 8.98 -43.56 -38.65
CA ARG A 481 9.48 -44.49 -37.65
C ARG A 481 10.94 -44.83 -37.93
N ALA A 482 11.73 -44.89 -36.86
CA ALA A 482 13.09 -45.39 -36.90
C ALA A 482 13.08 -46.89 -37.22
N GLU A 483 13.23 -47.25 -38.49
CA GLU A 483 13.13 -48.63 -38.99
C GLU A 483 14.43 -49.10 -39.63
N ASP A 484 15.38 -48.19 -39.87
CA ASP A 484 16.61 -48.53 -40.55
C ASP A 484 17.86 -47.91 -39.90
N THR A 485 19.03 -48.38 -40.30
CA THR A 485 20.32 -47.82 -39.90
C THR A 485 21.26 -47.76 -41.09
N GLY A 486 21.94 -46.63 -41.29
CA GLY A 486 22.94 -46.47 -42.34
C GLY A 486 24.35 -46.30 -41.78
N GLY A 487 25.36 -46.82 -42.48
CA GLY A 487 26.77 -46.64 -42.07
C GLY A 487 27.17 -45.16 -41.93
N ALA A 488 26.62 -44.30 -42.80
CA ALA A 488 26.83 -42.85 -42.81
C ALA A 488 25.82 -42.04 -41.96
N ILE A 489 24.91 -42.71 -41.24
CA ILE A 489 23.89 -42.09 -40.38
C ILE A 489 24.33 -42.26 -38.93
N LYS A 490 25.03 -41.26 -38.41
CA LYS A 490 25.64 -41.23 -37.07
C LYS A 490 25.32 -39.90 -36.37
N GLY A 491 25.10 -39.94 -35.06
CA GLY A 491 24.77 -38.76 -34.26
C GLY A 491 23.39 -38.19 -34.57
N ASN A 492 23.28 -36.85 -34.59
CA ASN A 492 22.04 -36.12 -34.89
C ASN A 492 21.79 -36.02 -36.41
N LYS A 493 21.87 -37.16 -37.12
CA LYS A 493 21.60 -37.26 -38.56
C LYS A 493 20.56 -38.34 -38.81
N ILE A 494 19.66 -38.08 -39.75
CA ILE A 494 18.63 -39.03 -40.21
C ILE A 494 18.64 -39.13 -41.73
N ASP A 495 18.13 -40.24 -42.26
CA ASP A 495 17.85 -40.41 -43.69
C ASP A 495 16.39 -40.82 -43.87
N VAL A 496 15.62 -40.06 -44.65
CA VAL A 496 14.19 -40.33 -44.86
C VAL A 496 13.96 -41.01 -46.21
N TYR A 497 13.15 -42.08 -46.22
CA TYR A 497 12.81 -42.76 -47.46
C TYR A 497 11.81 -41.95 -48.30
N MET A 498 12.03 -41.90 -49.60
CA MET A 498 11.16 -41.27 -50.60
C MET A 498 10.70 -42.28 -51.65
N ASN A 499 9.55 -42.03 -52.28
CA ASN A 499 8.98 -42.98 -53.25
C ASN A 499 9.59 -42.84 -54.65
N SER A 500 10.33 -41.76 -54.93
CA SER A 500 11.06 -41.60 -56.18
C SER A 500 12.38 -40.86 -55.99
N ASN A 501 13.33 -41.11 -56.90
CA ASN A 501 14.57 -40.34 -56.99
C ASN A 501 14.31 -38.83 -57.12
N ARG A 502 13.25 -38.43 -57.83
CA ARG A 502 12.88 -37.01 -57.97
C ARG A 502 12.54 -36.37 -56.62
N GLU A 503 11.76 -37.06 -55.78
CA GLU A 503 11.42 -36.59 -54.43
C GLU A 503 12.66 -36.50 -53.54
N ALA A 504 13.56 -37.49 -53.61
CA ALA A 504 14.82 -37.47 -52.87
C ALA A 504 15.72 -36.29 -53.27
N TYR A 505 15.86 -36.01 -54.57
CA TYR A 505 16.62 -34.86 -55.05
C TYR A 505 15.99 -33.53 -54.67
N GLN A 506 14.65 -33.41 -54.70
CA GLN A 506 13.94 -32.21 -54.26
C GLN A 506 14.06 -31.99 -52.75
N TRP A 507 14.11 -33.06 -51.96
CA TRP A 507 14.29 -32.97 -50.51
C TRP A 507 15.67 -32.43 -50.13
N GLY A 508 16.73 -32.96 -50.77
CA GLY A 508 18.12 -32.57 -50.54
C GLY A 508 18.63 -32.85 -49.11
N ARG A 509 19.76 -32.24 -48.75
CA ARG A 509 20.29 -32.27 -47.38
C ARG A 509 19.93 -30.97 -46.66
N LYS A 510 19.28 -31.05 -45.50
CA LYS A 510 18.86 -29.85 -44.75
C LYS A 510 18.79 -30.10 -43.24
N GLN A 511 18.80 -29.02 -42.47
CA GLN A 511 18.50 -29.03 -41.03
C GLN A 511 16.97 -29.02 -40.85
N VAL A 512 16.46 -29.94 -40.04
CA VAL A 512 15.03 -30.01 -39.69
C VAL A 512 14.89 -30.27 -38.21
N ARG A 513 13.76 -29.83 -37.63
CA ARG A 513 13.37 -30.23 -36.28
C ARG A 513 12.56 -31.51 -36.34
N ILE A 514 12.86 -32.44 -35.44
CA ILE A 514 12.08 -33.66 -35.22
C ILE A 514 11.47 -33.66 -33.82
N PHE A 515 10.33 -34.31 -33.70
CA PHE A 515 9.59 -34.50 -32.45
C PHE A 515 9.41 -35.98 -32.20
N ILE A 516 10.00 -36.51 -31.14
CA ILE A 516 9.86 -37.89 -30.70
C ILE A 516 8.52 -38.04 -30.00
N ILE A 517 7.62 -38.83 -30.58
CA ILE A 517 6.23 -38.95 -30.14
C ILE A 517 6.16 -39.88 -28.91
N LYS A 518 5.17 -39.64 -28.04
CA LYS A 518 4.97 -40.43 -26.83
C LYS A 518 4.61 -41.88 -27.10
#